data_AF-A0A842AI24-F1
#
_entry.id   AF-A0A842AI24-F1
#
_cell.length_a   1.000
_cell.length_b   1.000
_cell.length_c   1.000
_cell.angle_alpha   90.00
_cell.angle_beta   90.00
_cell.angle_gamma   90.00
#
_symmetry.space_group_name_H-M   'P 1'
#
loop_
_entity.id
_entity.type
_entity.pdbx_description
1 polymer ?
#
loop_
_entity_poly.entity_id
_entity_poly.type
_entity_poly.pdbx_seq_one_letter_code
_entity_poly.pdbx_strand_id
1 'polypeptide(L)'
;MTEQDIASELIDIRLQLGLDFVGIATAIATGNQKEIRWKYVAGNRNNRYQKIVLQIGKGIAGIVWRTARPMIAEDLKTERQAPIQEYPIALTENLASIIAVPILSEGAVIAVMLGGNRKVTQLKEALITDFQAIANKMEPSLLAVKE
;
A
#
# COMPACT_ATOMS: atom_id res chain seq x y z
N MET A 1 -7.57 10.72 16.35
CA MET A 1 -7.65 10.58 14.88
C MET A 1 -8.68 9.51 14.58
N THR A 2 -9.61 9.78 13.67
CA THR A 2 -10.69 8.88 13.27
C THR A 2 -10.31 8.11 12.00
N GLU A 3 -11.08 7.08 11.62
CA GLU A 3 -10.93 6.44 10.30
C GLU A 3 -11.12 7.43 9.15
N GLN A 4 -11.98 8.43 9.34
CA GLN A 4 -12.27 9.46 8.35
C GLN A 4 -11.09 10.44 8.16
N ASP A 5 -10.31 10.68 9.22
CA ASP A 5 -9.09 11.48 9.15
C ASP A 5 -8.03 10.76 8.32
N ILE A 6 -7.86 9.44 8.50
CA ILE A 6 -6.91 8.63 7.70
C ILE A 6 -7.27 8.69 6.22
N ALA A 7 -8.57 8.55 5.89
CA ALA A 7 -9.02 8.63 4.50
C ALA A 7 -8.74 10.00 3.87
N SER A 8 -8.92 11.08 4.64
CA SER A 8 -8.64 12.46 4.20
C SER A 8 -7.13 12.67 3.98
N GLU A 9 -6.31 12.21 4.91
CA GLU A 9 -4.84 12.26 4.80
C GLU A 9 -4.35 11.53 3.53
N LEU A 10 -4.93 10.37 3.18
CA LEU A 10 -4.58 9.66 1.95
C LEU A 10 -4.94 10.44 0.68
N ILE A 11 -6.00 11.25 0.71
CA ILE A 11 -6.35 12.14 -0.41
C ILE A 11 -5.28 13.21 -0.56
N ASP A 12 -4.85 13.83 0.54
CA ASP A 12 -3.84 14.87 0.52
C ASP A 12 -2.49 14.35 0.05
N ILE A 13 -2.05 13.19 0.58
CA ILE A 13 -0.81 12.52 0.13
C ILE A 13 -0.87 12.23 -1.36
N ARG A 14 -2.01 11.71 -1.85
CA ARG A 14 -2.19 11.40 -3.26
C ARG A 14 -2.02 12.64 -4.14
N LEU A 15 -2.62 13.76 -3.74
CA LEU A 15 -2.57 15.02 -4.48
C LEU A 15 -1.19 15.67 -4.42
N GLN A 16 -0.59 15.74 -3.23
CA GLN A 16 0.73 16.34 -3.01
C GLN A 16 1.84 15.62 -3.79
N LEU A 17 1.78 14.28 -3.84
CA LEU A 17 2.79 13.46 -4.49
C LEU A 17 2.48 13.14 -5.96
N GLY A 18 1.35 13.62 -6.51
CA GLY A 18 0.96 13.37 -7.89
C GLY A 18 0.66 11.89 -8.20
N LEU A 19 0.13 11.16 -7.23
CA LEU A 19 -0.17 9.74 -7.36
C LEU A 19 -1.60 9.53 -7.90
N ASP A 20 -1.79 8.47 -8.70
CA ASP A 20 -3.12 8.09 -9.19
C ASP A 20 -3.95 7.35 -8.14
N PHE A 21 -3.26 6.63 -7.25
CA PHE A 21 -3.84 5.78 -6.22
C PHE A 21 -2.91 5.76 -4.99
N VAL A 22 -3.51 5.82 -3.81
CA VAL A 22 -2.82 5.51 -2.53
C VAL A 22 -3.69 4.55 -1.73
N GLY A 23 -3.09 3.58 -1.06
CA GLY A 23 -3.80 2.66 -0.19
C GLY A 23 -2.97 2.22 1.01
N ILE A 24 -3.66 1.87 2.09
CA ILE A 24 -3.09 1.23 3.27
C ILE A 24 -3.75 -0.13 3.46
N ALA A 25 -2.91 -1.17 3.51
CA ALA A 25 -3.31 -2.52 3.84
C ALA A 25 -2.94 -2.86 5.29
N THR A 26 -3.87 -3.50 6.01
CA THR A 26 -3.67 -3.96 7.39
C THR A 26 -3.93 -5.45 7.49
N ALA A 27 -3.33 -6.11 8.49
CA ALA A 27 -3.63 -7.50 8.79
C ALA A 27 -4.80 -7.61 9.77
N ILE A 28 -5.69 -8.58 9.54
CA ILE A 28 -6.75 -9.01 10.46
C ILE A 28 -6.45 -10.46 10.84
N ALA A 29 -6.59 -10.78 12.12
CA ALA A 29 -6.50 -12.16 12.59
C ALA A 29 -7.81 -12.89 12.25
N THR A 30 -7.72 -13.92 11.40
CA THR A 30 -8.85 -14.78 11.02
C THR A 30 -8.51 -16.21 11.46
N GLY A 31 -8.94 -16.57 12.67
CA GLY A 31 -8.55 -17.83 13.30
C GLY A 31 -7.03 -17.90 13.52
N ASN A 32 -6.39 -18.96 12.99
CA ASN A 32 -4.93 -19.16 13.12
C ASN A 32 -4.11 -18.49 12.00
N GLN A 33 -4.75 -17.75 11.08
CA GLN A 33 -4.07 -17.10 9.96
C GLN A 33 -4.23 -15.57 10.03
N LYS A 34 -3.23 -14.87 9.50
CA LYS A 34 -3.30 -13.41 9.27
C LYS A 34 -3.64 -13.15 7.81
N GLU A 35 -4.76 -12.46 7.59
CA GLU A 35 -5.17 -11.98 6.27
C GLU A 35 -4.85 -10.50 6.13
N ILE A 36 -4.25 -10.11 5.01
CA ILE A 36 -3.95 -8.72 4.66
C ILE A 36 -5.06 -8.21 3.73
N ARG A 37 -5.64 -7.06 4.09
CA ARG A 37 -6.73 -6.42 3.35
C ARG A 37 -6.46 -4.92 3.20
N TRP A 38 -6.87 -4.33 2.08
CA TRP A 38 -6.83 -2.89 1.85
C TRP A 38 -7.94 -2.22 2.65
N LYS A 39 -7.57 -1.52 3.74
CA LYS A 39 -8.53 -0.90 4.66
C LYS A 39 -8.89 0.52 4.22
N TYR A 40 -7.87 1.31 3.84
CA TYR A 40 -8.05 2.69 3.42
C TYR A 40 -7.47 2.87 2.02
N VAL A 41 -8.17 3.58 1.14
CA VAL A 41 -7.69 3.90 -0.20
C VAL A 41 -8.15 5.28 -0.63
N ALA A 42 -7.39 5.92 -1.51
CA ALA A 42 -7.73 7.17 -2.17
C ALA A 42 -7.41 7.07 -3.68
N GLY A 43 -8.30 7.62 -4.51
CA GLY A 43 -8.13 7.61 -5.97
C GLY A 43 -8.46 6.28 -6.65
N ASN A 44 -9.10 5.33 -5.96
CA ASN A 44 -9.55 4.07 -6.55
C ASN A 44 -10.60 4.33 -7.66
N ARG A 45 -10.54 3.58 -8.75
CA ARG A 45 -11.52 3.66 -9.85
C ARG A 45 -12.77 2.82 -9.61
N ASN A 46 -12.67 1.89 -8.69
CA ASN A 46 -13.74 0.96 -8.36
C ASN A 46 -13.54 0.42 -6.93
N ASN A 47 -14.53 -0.30 -6.42
CA ASN A 47 -14.47 -0.86 -5.06
C ASN A 47 -14.04 -2.35 -5.03
N ARG A 48 -13.47 -2.89 -6.12
CA ARG A 48 -13.05 -4.30 -6.16
C ARG A 48 -11.88 -4.59 -5.23
N TYR A 49 -11.11 -3.57 -4.85
CA TYR A 49 -10.04 -3.69 -3.86
C TYR A 49 -10.53 -4.30 -2.53
N GLN A 50 -11.81 -4.07 -2.16
CA GLN A 50 -12.41 -4.58 -0.92
C GLN A 50 -12.52 -6.12 -0.91
N LYS A 51 -12.52 -6.74 -2.08
CA LYS A 51 -12.57 -8.21 -2.23
C LYS A 51 -11.18 -8.85 -2.18
N ILE A 52 -10.11 -8.05 -2.17
CA ILE A 52 -8.74 -8.55 -2.13
C ILE A 52 -8.43 -9.04 -0.72
N VAL A 53 -8.12 -10.33 -0.61
CA VAL A 53 -7.64 -10.98 0.61
C VAL A 53 -6.30 -11.63 0.28
N LEU A 54 -5.26 -11.22 0.99
CA LEU A 54 -3.90 -11.70 0.76
C LEU A 54 -3.38 -12.44 1.98
N GLN A 55 -2.64 -13.53 1.74
CA GLN A 55 -1.79 -14.12 2.76
C GLN A 55 -0.44 -13.39 2.81
N ILE A 56 0.25 -13.50 3.95
CA ILE A 56 1.64 -13.01 4.07
C ILE A 56 2.50 -13.64 2.97
N GLY A 57 3.28 -12.82 2.27
CA GLY A 57 4.11 -13.22 1.13
C GLY A 57 3.40 -13.28 -0.22
N LYS A 58 2.08 -12.99 -0.29
CA LYS A 58 1.29 -12.98 -1.54
C LYS A 58 0.83 -11.56 -1.90
N GLY A 59 0.91 -11.22 -3.19
CA GLY A 59 0.64 -9.88 -3.66
C GLY A 59 1.64 -8.83 -3.14
N ILE A 60 1.51 -7.60 -3.63
CA ILE A 60 2.42 -6.50 -3.26
C ILE A 60 2.44 -6.30 -1.74
N ALA A 61 1.27 -6.14 -1.11
CA ALA A 61 1.18 -5.91 0.33
C ALA A 61 1.71 -7.10 1.14
N GLY A 62 1.39 -8.35 0.76
CA GLY A 62 1.89 -9.52 1.49
C GLY A 62 3.40 -9.71 1.36
N ILE A 63 3.99 -9.40 0.20
CA ILE A 63 5.44 -9.44 0.00
C ILE A 63 6.12 -8.42 0.91
N VAL A 64 5.70 -7.15 0.87
CA VAL A 64 6.26 -6.07 1.71
C VAL A 64 6.10 -6.39 3.19
N TRP A 65 4.94 -6.94 3.59
CA TRP A 65 4.69 -7.36 4.96
C TRP A 65 5.68 -8.42 5.44
N ARG A 66 5.94 -9.42 4.60
CA ARG A 66 6.85 -10.53 4.92
C ARG A 66 8.30 -10.07 5.02
N THR A 67 8.73 -9.20 4.11
CA THR A 67 10.14 -8.81 4.00
C THR A 67 10.51 -7.63 4.88
N ALA A 68 9.51 -6.86 5.35
CA ALA A 68 9.71 -5.55 5.97
C ALA A 68 10.59 -4.62 5.11
N ARG A 69 10.52 -4.77 3.77
CA ARG A 69 11.29 -3.99 2.80
C ARG A 69 10.37 -3.39 1.74
N PRO A 70 10.69 -2.19 1.24
CA PRO A 70 9.96 -1.59 0.14
C PRO A 70 9.95 -2.48 -1.12
N MET A 71 8.86 -2.38 -1.89
CA MET A 71 8.78 -2.88 -3.26
C MET A 71 8.46 -1.70 -4.17
N ILE A 72 9.35 -1.45 -5.13
CA ILE A 72 9.30 -0.30 -6.04
C ILE A 72 9.42 -0.83 -7.46
N ALA A 73 8.61 -0.30 -8.37
CA ALA A 73 8.69 -0.61 -9.79
C ALA A 73 8.20 0.59 -10.60
N GLU A 74 8.99 1.04 -11.58
CA GLU A 74 8.58 2.11 -12.50
C GLU A 74 7.72 1.53 -13.64
N ASP A 75 7.98 0.30 -14.06
CA ASP A 75 7.14 -0.47 -14.97
C ASP A 75 6.94 -1.91 -14.48
N LEU A 76 5.79 -2.14 -13.83
CA LEU A 76 5.35 -3.46 -13.41
C LEU A 76 5.23 -4.45 -14.57
N LYS A 77 5.14 -4.05 -15.84
CA LYS A 77 5.12 -5.02 -16.95
C LYS A 77 6.46 -5.73 -17.12
N THR A 78 7.56 -5.01 -16.88
CA THR A 78 8.93 -5.50 -17.12
C THR A 78 9.65 -5.88 -15.82
N GLU A 79 9.33 -5.23 -14.70
CA GLU A 79 10.04 -5.42 -13.43
C GLU A 79 9.37 -6.42 -12.47
N ARG A 80 8.12 -6.82 -12.74
CA ARG A 80 7.42 -7.78 -11.86
C ARG A 80 8.10 -9.14 -11.87
N GLN A 81 8.20 -9.73 -10.68
CA GLN A 81 8.75 -11.09 -10.49
C GLN A 81 7.70 -12.20 -10.63
N ALA A 82 6.42 -11.83 -10.64
CA ALA A 82 5.28 -12.74 -10.76
C ALA A 82 4.29 -12.23 -11.82
N PRO A 83 3.42 -13.08 -12.38
CA PRO A 83 2.33 -12.64 -13.24
C PRO A 83 1.45 -11.57 -12.58
N ILE A 84 0.89 -10.65 -13.37
CA ILE A 84 0.07 -9.53 -12.86
C ILE A 84 -1.15 -9.99 -12.04
N GLN A 85 -1.65 -11.20 -12.31
CA GLN A 85 -2.74 -11.84 -11.60
C GLN A 85 -2.39 -12.10 -10.13
N GLU A 86 -1.11 -12.26 -9.81
CA GLU A 86 -0.64 -12.40 -8.43
C GLU A 86 -0.54 -11.05 -7.70
N TYR A 87 -0.67 -9.92 -8.42
CA TYR A 87 -0.69 -8.56 -7.87
C TYR A 87 -2.08 -7.94 -8.05
N PRO A 88 -3.11 -8.42 -7.32
CA PRO A 88 -4.49 -8.08 -7.59
C PRO A 88 -4.79 -6.59 -7.49
N ILE A 89 -4.15 -5.84 -6.58
CA ILE A 89 -4.36 -4.39 -6.47
C ILE A 89 -3.88 -3.64 -7.73
N ALA A 90 -2.72 -4.02 -8.25
CA ALA A 90 -2.17 -3.43 -9.47
C ALA A 90 -3.04 -3.78 -10.68
N LEU A 91 -3.56 -5.02 -10.73
CA LEU A 91 -4.50 -5.43 -11.77
C LEU A 91 -5.84 -4.66 -11.68
N THR A 92 -6.45 -4.56 -10.50
CA THR A 92 -7.77 -3.93 -10.33
C THR A 92 -7.76 -2.42 -10.55
N GLU A 93 -6.64 -1.76 -10.25
CA GLU A 93 -6.47 -0.32 -10.40
C GLU A 93 -5.69 0.08 -11.67
N ASN A 94 -5.27 -0.91 -12.46
CA ASN A 94 -4.44 -0.75 -13.65
C ASN A 94 -3.17 0.07 -13.36
N LEU A 95 -2.47 -0.27 -12.28
CA LEU A 95 -1.22 0.38 -11.89
C LEU A 95 -0.08 -0.13 -12.78
N ALA A 96 0.70 0.81 -13.31
CA ALA A 96 1.91 0.56 -14.08
C ALA A 96 3.16 0.78 -13.22
N SER A 97 3.16 1.80 -12.35
CA SER A 97 4.25 2.10 -11.43
C SER A 97 3.76 2.04 -9.99
N ILE A 98 4.62 1.60 -9.06
CA ILE A 98 4.28 1.49 -7.64
C ILE A 98 5.44 1.86 -6.72
N ILE A 99 5.09 2.40 -5.56
CA ILE A 99 5.92 2.46 -4.36
C ILE A 99 5.13 1.81 -3.23
N ALA A 100 5.56 0.65 -2.73
CA ALA A 100 4.96 -0.01 -1.59
C ALA A 100 5.96 -0.07 -0.45
N VAL A 101 5.61 0.46 0.73
CA VAL A 101 6.51 0.56 1.89
C VAL A 101 5.85 -0.02 3.13
N PRO A 102 6.62 -0.69 4.01
CA PRO A 102 6.10 -1.15 5.29
C PRO A 102 5.93 0.03 6.25
N ILE A 103 4.90 -0.02 7.09
CA ILE A 103 4.77 0.80 8.29
C ILE A 103 5.05 -0.12 9.47
N LEU A 104 6.10 0.20 10.24
CA LEU A 104 6.56 -0.61 11.36
C LEU A 104 6.16 0.03 12.68
N SER A 105 5.90 -0.81 13.67
CA SER A 105 5.84 -0.43 15.08
C SER A 105 6.56 -1.48 15.90
N GLU A 106 7.45 -1.07 16.80
CA GLU A 106 8.27 -1.95 17.64
C GLU A 106 9.00 -3.07 16.85
N GLY A 107 9.44 -2.75 15.62
CA GLY A 107 10.14 -3.69 14.75
C GLY A 107 9.24 -4.68 14.00
N ALA A 108 7.92 -4.63 14.19
CA ALA A 108 6.95 -5.45 13.47
C ALA A 108 6.18 -4.62 12.44
N VAL A 109 5.89 -5.20 11.27
CA VAL A 109 5.01 -4.55 10.27
C VAL A 109 3.57 -4.52 10.81
N ILE A 110 3.00 -3.33 10.91
CA ILE A 110 1.62 -3.11 11.35
C ILE A 110 0.66 -2.78 10.21
N ALA A 111 1.21 -2.28 9.09
CA ALA A 111 0.49 -1.96 7.86
C ALA A 111 1.46 -1.86 6.67
N VAL A 112 0.92 -1.84 5.45
CA VAL A 112 1.66 -1.54 4.23
C VAL A 112 0.99 -0.39 3.51
N MET A 113 1.75 0.63 3.16
CA MET A 113 1.28 1.77 2.35
C MET A 113 1.74 1.59 0.91
N LEU A 114 0.84 1.80 -0.04
CA LEU A 114 1.08 1.69 -1.48
C LEU A 114 0.69 2.99 -2.17
N GLY A 115 1.60 3.58 -2.92
CA GLY A 115 1.34 4.60 -3.92
C GLY A 115 1.47 3.98 -5.31
N GLY A 116 0.67 4.44 -6.27
CA GLY A 116 0.77 3.95 -7.64
C GLY A 116 0.32 4.94 -8.69
N ASN A 117 0.89 4.78 -9.89
CA ASN A 117 0.52 5.50 -11.11
C ASN A 117 0.05 4.51 -12.18
N ARG A 118 -0.92 4.91 -12.98
CA ARG A 118 -1.54 4.08 -14.03
C ARG A 118 -0.79 4.16 -15.36
N LYS A 119 0.19 5.07 -15.43
CA LYS A 119 1.18 5.19 -16.50
C LYS A 119 2.56 4.92 -15.92
N VAL A 120 3.44 4.35 -16.74
CA VAL A 120 4.86 4.25 -16.41
C VAL A 120 5.37 5.64 -16.05
N THR A 121 5.92 5.75 -14.85
CA THR A 121 6.30 6.99 -14.20
C THR A 121 7.66 6.77 -13.55
N GLN A 122 8.59 7.68 -13.79
CA GLN A 122 9.91 7.65 -13.15
C GLN A 122 9.76 8.03 -11.67
N LEU A 123 10.19 7.13 -10.79
CA LEU A 123 10.07 7.26 -9.34
C LEU A 123 11.37 7.82 -8.79
N LYS A 124 11.47 9.15 -8.80
CA LYS A 124 12.65 9.87 -8.28
C LYS A 124 12.90 9.51 -6.81
N GLU A 125 14.18 9.47 -6.41
CA GLU A 125 14.58 9.17 -5.03
C GLU A 125 13.90 10.07 -3.98
N ALA A 126 13.70 11.36 -4.31
CA ALA A 126 12.98 12.29 -3.44
C ALA A 126 11.54 11.83 -3.17
N LEU A 127 10.80 11.41 -4.21
CA LEU A 127 9.44 10.90 -4.05
C LEU A 127 9.41 9.65 -3.17
N ILE A 128 10.35 8.72 -3.38
CA ILE A 128 10.45 7.48 -2.57
C ILE A 128 10.73 7.82 -1.11
N THR A 129 11.66 8.75 -0.87
CA THR A 129 12.06 9.19 0.48
C THR A 129 10.89 9.88 1.19
N ASP A 130 10.20 10.80 0.50
CA ASP A 130 9.03 11.49 1.03
C ASP A 130 7.90 10.50 1.34
N PHE A 131 7.66 9.54 0.46
CA PHE A 131 6.64 8.51 0.66
C PHE A 131 6.94 7.63 1.88
N GLN A 132 8.20 7.24 2.08
CA GLN A 132 8.64 6.50 3.27
C GLN A 132 8.49 7.35 4.55
N ALA A 133 8.88 8.63 4.51
CA ALA A 133 8.75 9.53 5.64
C ALA A 133 7.29 9.74 6.04
N ILE A 134 6.39 9.87 5.06
CA ILE A 134 4.95 9.95 5.28
C ILE A 134 4.42 8.64 5.89
N ALA A 135 4.81 7.49 5.34
CA ALA A 135 4.38 6.19 5.87
C ALA A 135 4.75 6.02 7.36
N ASN A 136 5.94 6.45 7.76
CA ASN A 136 6.34 6.42 9.18
C ASN A 136 5.48 7.35 10.05
N LYS A 137 5.12 8.54 9.55
CA LYS A 137 4.24 9.48 10.28
C LYS A 137 2.81 8.94 10.46
N MET A 138 2.39 7.99 9.63
CA MET A 138 1.07 7.35 9.75
C MET A 138 1.00 6.29 10.87
N GLU A 139 2.14 5.81 11.38
CA GLU A 139 2.21 4.79 12.44
C GLU A 139 1.31 5.10 13.66
N PRO A 140 1.48 6.23 14.38
CA PRO A 140 0.70 6.50 15.60
C PRO A 140 -0.80 6.54 15.33
N SER A 141 -1.19 7.10 14.19
CA SER A 141 -2.59 7.20 13.79
C SER A 141 -3.23 5.85 13.48
N LEU A 142 -2.45 4.92 12.92
CA LEU A 142 -2.92 3.56 12.65
C LEU A 142 -3.04 2.71 13.92
N LEU A 143 -2.21 2.97 14.93
CA LEU A 143 -2.34 2.33 16.24
C LEU A 143 -3.58 2.83 16.98
N ALA A 144 -3.81 4.14 16.99
CA ALA A 144 -4.94 4.76 17.68
C ALA A 144 -6.34 4.36 17.14
N VAL A 145 -6.40 3.77 15.94
CA VAL A 145 -7.63 3.32 15.29
C VAL A 145 -7.78 1.78 15.32
N LYS A 146 -6.78 1.06 15.83
CA LYS A 146 -6.88 -0.39 16.09
C LYS A 146 -7.46 -0.70 17.47
N GLU A 147 -7.45 0.27 18.38
CA GLU A 147 -8.08 0.23 19.71
C GLU A 147 -9.54 0.69 19.65
#